data_AF-A0A839PUQ6-F1
#
_entry.id   AF-A0A839PUQ6-F1
#
_cell.length_a   1.000
_cell.length_b   1.000
_cell.length_c   1.000
_cell.angle_alpha   90.00
_cell.angle_beta   90.00
_cell.angle_gamma   90.00
#
_symmetry.space_group_name_H-M   'P 1'
#
loop_
_entity.id
_entity.type
_entity.pdbx_description
1 polymer ?
#
loop_
_entity_poly.entity_id
_entity_poly.type
_entity_poly.pdbx_seq_one_letter_code
_entity_poly.pdbx_strand_id
1 'polypeptide(L)'
;MASLDGMTEQPPAATSAVTSDSGDTTDTTPRHDGRRVDQTREVRITRNWLDHAEGSVLVEFGRTRVLCAASFTEGVPRWLKGQGTGWVTAEYAMLPRATNTRSDRESVKGRIGGRTHEISRLIGRSLRAVIDTKALGENTVVIDCDVLQADGGTRTAAITGAYVALADAIEDARAKGLVARKARPLTGSVAAVSVGVVKGRAVLDLDYPEDSTAETDMNVVMTGDGRFVEVQGTAEGEPFDRELLGRLLDLATTGCADLTVRQQQALAGEGAGA
;
A
#
# COMPACT_ATOMS: atom_id res chain seq x y z
N MET A 1 12.33 -75.38 48.04
CA MET A 1 12.30 -74.51 49.23
C MET A 1 12.16 -73.09 48.69
N ALA A 2 10.97 -72.45 48.86
CA ALA A 2 10.66 -71.01 48.78
C ALA A 2 11.29 -70.14 47.64
N SER A 3 10.64 -69.24 46.91
CA SER A 3 9.40 -68.48 47.09
C SER A 3 9.06 -67.73 45.79
N LEU A 4 7.82 -67.26 45.71
CA LEU A 4 7.24 -66.35 44.73
C LEU A 4 7.92 -64.97 44.71
N ASP A 5 7.90 -64.26 43.56
CA ASP A 5 7.16 -63.00 43.35
C ASP A 5 7.68 -62.18 42.15
N GLY A 6 6.75 -61.53 41.42
CA GLY A 6 7.03 -60.29 40.69
C GLY A 6 7.03 -60.33 39.16
N MET A 7 5.92 -60.72 38.53
CA MET A 7 5.59 -60.25 37.18
C MET A 7 4.94 -58.86 37.32
N THR A 8 5.56 -57.82 36.74
CA THR A 8 4.92 -56.52 36.55
C THR A 8 4.82 -56.27 35.05
N GLU A 9 3.61 -56.42 34.50
CA GLU A 9 3.25 -56.01 33.15
C GLU A 9 3.35 -54.49 33.01
N GLN A 10 3.96 -54.06 31.90
CA GLN A 10 4.04 -52.67 31.48
C GLN A 10 2.83 -52.37 30.57
N PRO A 11 2.00 -51.35 30.86
CA PRO A 11 0.84 -51.05 30.02
C PRO A 11 1.29 -50.38 28.70
N PRO A 12 0.56 -50.57 27.59
CA PRO A 12 0.89 -49.93 26.32
C PRO A 12 0.69 -48.42 26.39
N ALA A 13 1.57 -47.70 25.69
CA ALA A 13 1.57 -46.26 25.58
C ALA A 13 0.21 -45.73 25.08
N ALA A 14 -0.40 -44.84 25.88
CA ALA A 14 -1.58 -44.10 25.49
C ALA A 14 -1.25 -43.22 24.27
N THR A 15 -1.94 -43.50 23.17
CA THR A 15 -1.97 -42.67 21.97
C THR A 15 -2.60 -41.34 22.36
N SER A 16 -1.80 -40.29 22.52
CA SER A 16 -2.34 -38.94 22.71
C SER A 16 -3.01 -38.52 21.42
N ALA A 17 -4.34 -38.50 21.44
CA ALA A 17 -5.14 -37.89 20.40
C ALA A 17 -4.63 -36.46 20.17
N VAL A 18 -4.18 -36.18 18.96
CA VAL A 18 -4.03 -34.82 18.46
C VAL A 18 -5.44 -34.22 18.46
N THR A 19 -5.74 -33.44 19.49
CA THR A 19 -6.86 -32.51 19.44
C THR A 19 -6.49 -31.47 18.40
N SER A 20 -6.98 -31.64 17.19
CA SER A 20 -7.06 -30.60 16.19
C SER A 20 -8.00 -29.52 16.72
N ASP A 21 -7.46 -28.59 17.50
CA ASP A 21 -8.14 -27.36 17.83
C ASP A 21 -8.16 -26.52 16.55
N SER A 22 -9.18 -26.75 15.73
CA SER A 22 -9.58 -25.85 14.64
C SER A 22 -10.32 -24.67 15.27
N GLY A 23 -9.60 -23.96 16.14
CA GLY A 23 -10.04 -22.72 16.76
C GLY A 23 -9.91 -21.59 15.76
N ASP A 24 -10.81 -21.51 14.79
CA ASP A 24 -11.19 -20.22 14.19
C ASP A 24 -11.99 -19.43 15.23
N THR A 25 -11.33 -19.09 16.34
CA THR A 25 -11.80 -18.05 17.23
C THR A 25 -11.43 -16.75 16.55
N THR A 26 -12.38 -16.15 15.83
CA THR A 26 -12.30 -14.73 15.47
C THR A 26 -12.09 -13.96 16.77
N ASP A 27 -10.84 -13.63 17.09
CA ASP A 27 -10.49 -12.82 18.26
C ASP A 27 -11.18 -11.47 18.10
N THR A 28 -12.27 -11.29 18.84
CA THR A 28 -13.09 -10.08 18.80
C THR A 28 -12.50 -8.97 19.66
N THR A 29 -11.31 -9.15 20.25
CA THR A 29 -10.67 -8.13 21.09
C THR A 29 -10.34 -6.90 20.22
N PRO A 30 -11.02 -5.77 20.43
CA PRO A 30 -10.84 -4.60 19.58
C PRO A 30 -9.40 -4.10 19.65
N ARG A 31 -8.90 -3.56 18.53
CA ARG A 31 -7.61 -2.87 18.48
C ARG A 31 -7.65 -1.61 19.34
N HIS A 32 -6.48 -1.01 19.53
CA HIS A 32 -6.31 0.15 20.42
C HIS A 32 -7.17 1.37 20.01
N ASP A 33 -7.60 1.43 18.74
CA ASP A 33 -8.49 2.44 18.16
C ASP A 33 -9.92 1.91 17.89
N GLY A 34 -10.26 0.72 18.37
CA GLY A 34 -11.58 0.10 18.22
C GLY A 34 -11.81 -0.69 16.93
N ARG A 35 -10.85 -0.72 15.99
CA ARG A 35 -10.99 -1.47 14.73
C ARG A 35 -10.92 -2.99 14.93
N ARG A 36 -11.51 -3.72 13.99
CA ARG A 36 -11.25 -5.16 13.80
C ARG A 36 -9.86 -5.39 13.17
N VAL A 37 -9.40 -6.64 13.21
CA VAL A 37 -8.13 -7.09 12.62
C VAL A 37 -8.09 -6.89 11.10
N ASP A 38 -9.22 -7.03 10.42
CA ASP A 38 -9.41 -6.99 8.98
C ASP A 38 -10.05 -5.68 8.50
N GLN A 39 -9.97 -4.62 9.30
CA GLN A 39 -10.58 -3.32 9.03
C GLN A 39 -9.52 -2.24 8.79
N THR A 40 -9.62 -1.54 7.65
CA THR A 40 -8.84 -0.34 7.37
C THR A 40 -9.26 0.81 8.31
N ARG A 41 -8.40 1.82 8.47
CA ARG A 41 -8.80 3.11 9.04
C ARG A 41 -9.86 3.78 8.18
N GLU A 42 -10.43 4.88 8.66
CA GLU A 42 -11.23 5.76 7.82
C GLU A 42 -10.37 6.25 6.65
N VAL A 43 -10.81 5.98 5.43
CA VAL A 43 -10.11 6.40 4.21
C VAL A 43 -10.90 7.50 3.52
N ARG A 44 -10.24 8.64 3.29
CA ARG A 44 -10.77 9.79 2.55
C ARG A 44 -9.86 10.11 1.37
N ILE A 45 -10.46 10.38 0.22
CA ILE A 45 -9.77 10.75 -1.01
C ILE A 45 -10.40 12.05 -1.50
N THR A 46 -9.67 13.16 -1.36
CA THR A 46 -10.12 14.49 -1.78
C THR A 46 -9.36 14.88 -3.05
N ARG A 47 -10.05 14.83 -4.20
CA ARG A 47 -9.50 15.21 -5.52
C ARG A 47 -9.46 16.74 -5.68
N ASN A 48 -8.75 17.20 -6.71
CA ASN A 48 -8.61 18.61 -7.08
C ASN A 48 -8.14 19.49 -5.90
N TRP A 49 -7.17 18.99 -5.11
CA TRP A 49 -6.72 19.67 -3.90
C TRP A 49 -5.80 20.86 -4.19
N LEU A 50 -4.95 20.74 -5.22
CA LEU A 50 -4.16 21.85 -5.78
C LEU A 50 -4.79 22.37 -7.08
N ASP A 51 -4.78 23.68 -7.27
CA ASP A 51 -5.31 24.34 -8.48
C ASP A 51 -4.42 24.13 -9.72
N HIS A 52 -3.13 23.84 -9.53
CA HIS A 52 -2.13 23.91 -10.59
C HIS A 52 -1.70 22.56 -11.16
N ALA A 53 -1.85 21.47 -10.41
CA ALA A 53 -1.44 20.15 -10.89
C ALA A 53 -2.54 19.57 -11.79
N GLU A 54 -2.16 18.93 -12.90
CA GLU A 54 -3.12 18.29 -13.80
C GLU A 54 -3.94 17.18 -13.13
N GLY A 55 -3.41 16.58 -12.06
CA GLY A 55 -4.19 15.83 -11.11
C GLY A 55 -3.66 16.03 -9.69
N SER A 56 -4.54 16.17 -8.71
CA SER A 56 -4.14 16.40 -7.32
C SER A 56 -5.10 15.75 -6.34
N VAL A 57 -4.55 15.04 -5.36
CA VAL A 57 -5.31 14.29 -4.36
C VAL A 57 -4.69 14.47 -2.98
N LEU A 58 -5.51 14.86 -2.00
CA LEU A 58 -5.20 14.62 -0.60
C LEU A 58 -5.82 13.29 -0.18
N VAL A 59 -4.98 12.29 0.08
CA VAL A 59 -5.41 10.98 0.59
C VAL A 59 -5.14 10.89 2.09
N GLU A 60 -6.13 10.39 2.81
CA GLU A 60 -6.09 10.23 4.27
C GLU A 60 -6.42 8.79 4.66
N PHE A 61 -5.53 8.15 5.41
CA PHE A 61 -5.73 6.84 6.05
C PHE A 61 -5.70 7.06 7.56
N GLY A 62 -6.87 7.25 8.16
CA GLY A 62 -7.00 7.78 9.51
C GLY A 62 -6.28 9.12 9.64
N ARG A 63 -5.21 9.18 10.44
CA ARG A 63 -4.43 10.42 10.64
C ARG A 63 -3.23 10.55 9.69
N THR A 64 -2.91 9.52 8.90
CA THR A 64 -1.89 9.63 7.85
C THR A 64 -2.47 10.44 6.71
N ARG A 65 -1.75 11.49 6.28
CA ARG A 65 -2.18 12.41 5.21
C ARG A 65 -1.06 12.60 4.21
N VAL A 66 -1.34 12.30 2.95
CA VAL A 66 -0.38 12.44 1.85
C VAL A 66 -1.03 13.27 0.75
N LEU A 67 -0.35 14.34 0.33
CA LEU A 67 -0.68 15.07 -0.87
C LEU A 67 0.03 14.40 -2.05
N CYS A 68 -0.76 13.95 -3.02
CA CYS A 68 -0.30 13.36 -4.27
C CYS A 68 -0.60 14.35 -5.40
N ALA A 69 0.43 14.88 -6.05
CA ALA A 69 0.30 15.72 -7.24
C ALA A 69 0.85 14.97 -8.46
N ALA A 70 0.12 15.04 -9.57
CA ALA A 70 0.52 14.49 -10.86
C ALA A 70 0.73 15.65 -11.83
N SER A 71 1.99 15.91 -12.16
CA SER A 71 2.39 16.91 -13.14
C SER A 71 2.55 16.24 -14.51
N PHE A 72 1.76 16.66 -15.49
CA PHE A 72 1.82 16.13 -16.86
C PHE A 72 2.63 17.05 -17.76
N THR A 73 3.64 16.52 -18.45
CA THR A 73 4.52 17.30 -19.33
C THR A 73 4.68 16.65 -20.69
N GLU A 74 4.66 17.47 -21.75
CA GLU A 74 5.04 17.02 -23.09
C GLU A 74 6.52 16.67 -23.15
N GLY A 75 6.83 15.57 -23.81
CA GLY A 75 8.18 15.04 -23.94
C GLY A 75 8.53 13.99 -22.90
N VAL A 76 9.72 13.41 -23.11
CA VAL A 76 10.24 12.30 -22.31
C VAL A 76 11.71 12.52 -21.97
N PRO A 77 12.23 11.82 -20.95
CA PRO A 77 13.67 11.80 -20.68
C PRO A 77 14.48 11.50 -21.94
N ARG A 78 15.69 12.07 -22.04
CA ARG A 78 16.55 11.97 -23.23
C ARG A 78 16.76 10.54 -23.74
N TRP A 79 16.79 9.57 -22.84
CA TRP A 79 17.00 8.15 -23.17
C TRP A 79 15.75 7.45 -23.73
N LEU A 80 14.56 8.06 -23.66
CA LEU A 80 13.29 7.57 -24.26
C LEU A 80 12.86 8.34 -25.52
N LYS A 81 13.49 9.47 -25.83
CA LYS A 81 13.09 10.33 -26.95
C LYS A 81 13.16 9.57 -28.28
N GLY A 82 12.09 9.65 -29.07
CA GLY A 82 11.97 8.99 -30.38
C GLY A 82 11.56 7.51 -30.30
N GLN A 83 11.28 6.98 -29.10
CA GLN A 83 10.85 5.58 -28.94
C GLN A 83 9.32 5.43 -28.96
N GLY A 84 8.56 6.53 -29.05
CA GLY A 84 7.10 6.50 -29.10
C GLY A 84 6.44 5.97 -27.83
N THR A 85 7.11 6.12 -26.68
CA THR A 85 6.62 5.67 -25.38
C THR A 85 6.79 6.79 -24.36
N GLY A 86 5.83 6.88 -23.43
CA GLY A 86 5.83 7.81 -22.33
C GLY A 86 6.55 7.28 -21.10
N TRP A 87 6.52 8.08 -20.04
CA TRP A 87 7.17 7.77 -18.79
C TRP A 87 6.33 8.21 -17.59
N VAL A 88 6.28 7.38 -16.56
CA VAL A 88 5.71 7.74 -15.27
C VAL A 88 6.78 7.53 -14.22
N THR A 89 7.04 8.54 -13.40
CA THR A 89 8.00 8.47 -12.29
C THR A 89 7.39 9.09 -11.04
N ALA A 90 8.00 8.82 -9.90
CA ALA A 90 7.53 9.36 -8.63
C ALA A 90 8.68 9.87 -7.77
N GLU A 91 8.37 10.90 -7.00
CA GLU A 91 9.14 11.42 -5.89
C GLU A 91 8.28 11.33 -4.63
N TYR A 92 8.94 11.02 -3.51
CA TYR A 92 8.31 10.90 -2.22
C TYR A 92 9.09 11.78 -1.25
N ALA A 93 8.39 12.53 -0.41
CA ALA A 93 9.00 13.31 0.63
C ALA A 93 8.12 13.31 1.87
N MET A 94 8.76 13.54 3.02
CA MET A 94 8.04 13.77 4.27
C MET A 94 8.36 15.17 4.77
N LEU A 95 7.33 15.93 5.13
CA LEU A 95 7.55 17.21 5.81
C LEU A 95 8.30 16.96 7.13
N PRO A 96 9.18 17.91 7.55
CA PRO A 96 9.91 17.84 8.82
C PRO A 96 9.07 17.48 10.04
N ARG A 97 7.80 17.91 10.05
CA ARG A 97 6.87 17.69 11.16
C ARG A 97 5.71 16.77 10.81
N ALA A 98 5.89 15.91 9.80
CA ALA A 98 4.93 14.85 9.52
C ALA A 98 4.88 13.82 10.67
N THR A 99 6.02 13.53 11.31
CA THR A 99 6.14 12.61 12.45
C THR A 99 6.07 13.34 13.79
N ASN A 100 5.88 12.58 14.88
CA ASN A 100 5.84 13.09 16.26
C ASN A 100 7.09 13.91 16.63
N THR A 101 8.26 13.44 16.20
CA THR A 101 9.54 14.15 16.36
C THR A 101 9.91 14.83 15.05
N ARG A 102 10.43 16.07 15.13
CA ARG A 102 10.87 16.80 13.93
C ARG A 102 12.09 16.10 13.31
N SER A 103 12.05 15.87 12.01
CA SER A 103 13.20 15.50 11.19
C SER A 103 13.74 16.71 10.42
N ASP A 104 15.02 16.71 10.07
CA ASP A 104 15.55 17.74 9.15
C ASP A 104 15.21 17.43 7.71
N ARG A 105 14.99 18.48 6.91
CA ARG A 105 14.79 18.38 5.47
C ARG A 105 16.01 17.75 4.79
N GLU A 106 15.77 16.86 3.84
CA GLU A 106 16.83 16.21 3.05
C GLU A 106 17.62 17.20 2.20
N SER A 107 16.97 18.28 1.74
CA SER A 107 17.62 19.39 1.04
C SER A 107 18.69 20.08 1.89
N VAL A 108 18.45 20.26 3.20
CA VAL A 108 19.43 20.85 4.13
C VAL A 108 20.57 19.88 4.43
N LYS A 109 20.28 18.57 4.45
CA LYS A 109 21.29 17.51 4.60
C LYS A 109 22.14 17.30 3.34
N GLY A 110 21.72 17.86 2.19
CA GLY A 110 22.42 17.76 0.92
C GLY A 110 22.38 16.38 0.27
N ARG A 111 21.52 15.46 0.75
CA ARG A 111 21.36 14.12 0.19
C ARG A 111 19.98 13.56 0.48
N ILE A 112 19.45 12.82 -0.49
CA ILE A 112 18.23 12.02 -0.34
C ILE A 112 18.60 10.70 0.36
N GLY A 113 17.81 10.30 1.35
CA GLY A 113 17.98 9.08 2.11
C GLY A 113 17.57 7.82 1.35
N GLY A 114 18.12 6.67 1.75
CA GLY A 114 17.82 5.37 1.13
C GLY A 114 16.34 5.03 1.15
N ARG A 115 15.66 5.25 2.29
CA ARG A 115 14.20 5.02 2.44
C ARG A 115 13.38 5.88 1.48
N THR A 116 13.73 7.16 1.32
CA THR A 116 13.05 8.04 0.36
C THR A 116 13.19 7.49 -1.06
N HIS A 117 14.40 7.11 -1.47
CA HIS A 117 14.63 6.50 -2.79
C HIS A 117 13.91 5.17 -3.00
N GLU A 118 13.85 4.32 -1.97
CA GLU A 118 13.13 3.05 -2.00
C GLU A 118 11.64 3.29 -2.28
N ILE A 119 11.01 4.18 -1.51
CA ILE A 119 9.57 4.49 -1.62
C ILE A 119 9.26 5.18 -2.96
N SER A 120 10.06 6.15 -3.40
CA SER A 120 9.89 6.77 -4.72
C SER A 120 9.91 5.73 -5.84
N ARG A 121 10.83 4.76 -5.76
CA ARG A 121 10.90 3.67 -6.74
C ARG A 121 9.70 2.73 -6.65
N LEU A 122 9.25 2.40 -5.45
CA LEU A 122 8.05 1.58 -5.22
C LEU A 122 6.81 2.23 -5.84
N ILE A 123 6.57 3.52 -5.58
CA ILE A 123 5.42 4.26 -6.15
C ILE A 123 5.51 4.25 -7.68
N GLY A 124 6.67 4.59 -8.24
CA GLY A 124 6.86 4.59 -9.68
C GLY A 124 6.64 3.20 -10.32
N ARG A 125 7.13 2.11 -9.70
CA ARG A 125 6.88 0.74 -10.19
C ARG A 125 5.40 0.38 -10.11
N SER A 126 4.74 0.73 -9.01
CA SER A 126 3.33 0.44 -8.76
C SER A 126 2.43 1.06 -9.83
N LEU A 127 2.65 2.34 -10.14
CA LEU A 127 1.85 3.05 -11.14
C LEU A 127 2.13 2.57 -12.57
N ARG A 128 3.39 2.30 -12.91
CA ARG A 128 3.75 1.78 -14.24
C ARG A 128 3.19 0.37 -14.50
N ALA A 129 2.80 -0.39 -13.47
CA ALA A 129 2.15 -1.68 -13.65
C ALA A 129 0.73 -1.57 -14.26
N VAL A 130 0.10 -0.40 -14.18
CA VAL A 130 -1.27 -0.14 -14.67
C VAL A 130 -1.33 0.96 -15.74
N ILE A 131 -0.19 1.24 -16.39
CA ILE A 131 -0.06 2.21 -17.47
C ILE A 131 0.48 1.55 -18.74
N ASP A 132 -0.25 1.70 -19.84
CA ASP A 132 0.27 1.54 -21.20
C ASP A 132 1.04 2.81 -21.60
N THR A 133 2.36 2.74 -21.49
CA THR A 133 3.24 3.86 -21.82
C THR A 133 3.26 4.19 -23.31
N LYS A 134 2.90 3.26 -24.21
CA LYS A 134 2.79 3.58 -25.64
C LYS A 134 1.52 4.39 -25.90
N ALA A 135 0.41 4.00 -25.28
CA ALA A 135 -0.84 4.75 -25.37
C ALA A 135 -0.74 6.14 -24.73
N LEU A 136 0.16 6.33 -23.74
CA LEU A 136 0.48 7.64 -23.16
C LEU A 136 1.17 8.60 -24.15
N GLY A 137 1.82 8.07 -25.20
CA GLY A 137 2.63 8.86 -26.14
C GLY A 137 3.92 9.38 -25.50
N GLU A 138 4.71 10.18 -26.23
CA GLU A 138 5.95 10.77 -25.69
C GLU A 138 5.67 11.90 -24.71
N ASN A 139 5.05 11.55 -23.59
CA ASN A 139 4.71 12.42 -22.48
C ASN A 139 5.23 11.83 -21.16
N THR A 140 5.47 12.69 -20.19
CA THR A 140 5.94 12.31 -18.86
C THR A 140 4.96 12.75 -17.79
N VAL A 141 4.61 11.83 -16.89
CA VAL A 141 3.93 12.16 -15.64
C VAL A 141 4.91 12.01 -14.48
N VAL A 142 5.11 13.09 -13.74
CA VAL A 142 5.86 13.10 -12.48
C VAL A 142 4.85 13.13 -11.34
N ILE A 143 4.96 12.16 -10.43
CA ILE A 143 4.10 12.03 -9.28
C ILE A 143 4.87 12.48 -8.04
N ASP A 144 4.41 13.53 -7.40
CA ASP A 144 4.97 14.02 -6.14
C ASP A 144 4.07 13.58 -4.98
N CYS A 145 4.63 12.82 -4.05
CA CYS A 145 3.93 12.34 -2.85
C CYS A 145 4.53 12.98 -1.60
N ASP A 146 3.90 14.04 -1.12
CA ASP A 146 4.30 14.79 0.08
C ASP A 146 3.50 14.36 1.30
N VAL A 147 4.16 13.72 2.26
CA VAL A 147 3.52 13.37 3.53
C VAL A 147 3.40 14.61 4.41
N LEU A 148 2.16 15.01 4.66
CA LEU A 148 1.81 16.14 5.52
C LEU A 148 1.74 15.70 6.99
N GLN A 149 1.22 14.49 7.23
CA GLN A 149 1.11 13.89 8.55
C GLN A 149 1.32 12.37 8.45
N ALA A 150 2.11 11.80 9.35
CA ALA A 150 2.51 10.40 9.33
C ALA A 150 2.07 9.69 10.61
N ASP A 151 1.25 8.65 10.44
CA ASP A 151 0.73 7.81 11.51
C ASP A 151 0.69 6.35 11.07
N GLY A 152 1.75 5.87 10.41
CA GLY A 152 1.82 4.52 9.81
C GLY A 152 1.18 4.43 8.41
N GLY A 153 1.69 3.54 7.56
CA GLY A 153 1.13 3.30 6.21
C GLY A 153 1.32 4.45 5.19
N THR A 154 2.31 5.33 5.36
CA THR A 154 2.46 6.52 4.48
C THR A 154 2.74 6.14 3.03
N ARG A 155 3.54 5.10 2.78
CA ARG A 155 3.90 4.66 1.42
C ARG A 155 2.72 4.03 0.69
N THR A 156 1.88 3.29 1.39
CA THR A 156 0.70 2.60 0.86
C THR A 156 -0.44 3.59 0.60
N ALA A 157 -0.64 4.56 1.50
CA ALA A 157 -1.50 5.71 1.26
C ALA A 157 -1.05 6.50 0.01
N ALA A 158 0.26 6.79 -0.12
CA ALA A 158 0.82 7.50 -1.27
C ALA A 158 0.53 6.79 -2.60
N ILE A 159 0.73 5.47 -2.70
CA ILE A 159 0.41 4.71 -3.93
C ILE A 159 -1.08 4.80 -4.26
N THR A 160 -1.94 4.65 -3.25
CA THR A 160 -3.39 4.66 -3.42
C THR A 160 -3.90 6.03 -3.88
N GLY A 161 -3.40 7.13 -3.31
CA GLY A 161 -3.74 8.49 -3.74
C GLY A 161 -3.12 8.88 -5.08
N ALA A 162 -1.87 8.49 -5.33
CA ALA A 162 -1.16 8.77 -6.58
C ALA A 162 -1.83 8.16 -7.80
N TYR A 163 -2.46 6.98 -7.68
CA TYR A 163 -3.25 6.41 -8.75
C TYR A 163 -4.40 7.32 -9.17
N VAL A 164 -5.12 7.89 -8.21
CA VAL A 164 -6.25 8.78 -8.48
C VAL A 164 -5.77 10.09 -9.11
N ALA A 165 -4.67 10.68 -8.59
CA ALA A 165 -4.07 11.87 -9.19
C ALA A 165 -3.56 11.60 -10.63
N LEU A 166 -2.96 10.44 -10.89
CA LEU A 166 -2.55 10.03 -12.23
C LEU A 166 -3.75 9.89 -13.16
N ALA A 167 -4.87 9.36 -12.67
CA ALA A 167 -6.09 9.24 -13.46
C ALA A 167 -6.63 10.61 -13.88
N ASP A 168 -6.69 11.56 -12.95
CA ASP A 168 -7.10 12.93 -13.23
C ASP A 168 -6.16 13.61 -14.25
N ALA A 169 -4.84 13.49 -14.06
CA ALA A 169 -3.86 14.07 -14.99
C ALA A 169 -3.95 13.52 -16.42
N ILE A 170 -4.31 12.24 -16.58
CA ILE A 170 -4.50 11.64 -17.90
C ILE A 170 -5.77 12.18 -18.57
N GLU A 171 -6.83 12.42 -17.82
CA GLU A 171 -8.06 13.02 -18.36
C GLU A 171 -7.90 14.51 -18.68
N ASP A 172 -7.16 15.27 -17.86
CA ASP A 172 -6.75 16.64 -18.18
C ASP A 172 -5.91 16.68 -19.47
N ALA A 173 -4.90 15.83 -19.59
CA ALA A 173 -4.08 15.73 -20.81
C ALA A 173 -4.90 15.31 -22.03
N ARG A 174 -5.91 14.46 -21.86
CA ARG A 174 -6.87 14.10 -22.92
C ARG A 174 -7.72 15.30 -23.32
N ALA A 175 -8.18 16.11 -22.38
CA ALA A 175 -8.95 17.33 -22.63
C ALA A 175 -8.12 18.39 -23.38
N LYS A 176 -6.82 18.51 -23.05
CA LYS A 176 -5.85 19.39 -23.73
C LYS A 176 -5.36 18.85 -25.08
N GLY A 177 -5.71 17.62 -25.44
CA GLY A 177 -5.30 16.99 -26.71
C GLY A 177 -3.87 16.47 -26.74
N LEU A 178 -3.18 16.41 -25.59
CA LEU A 178 -1.83 15.87 -25.43
C LEU A 178 -1.83 14.33 -25.46
N VAL A 179 -2.92 13.73 -25.00
CA VAL A 179 -3.22 12.31 -25.15
C VAL A 179 -4.37 12.16 -26.14
N ALA A 180 -4.22 11.23 -27.10
CA ALA A 180 -5.25 11.01 -28.11
C ALA A 180 -6.60 10.64 -27.46
N ARG A 181 -7.70 11.26 -27.93
CA ARG A 181 -9.04 11.11 -27.33
C ARG A 181 -9.48 9.65 -27.10
N LYS A 182 -9.10 8.74 -27.99
CA LYS A 182 -9.43 7.30 -27.93
C LYS A 182 -8.37 6.43 -27.25
N ALA A 183 -7.19 6.97 -26.94
CA ALA A 183 -6.14 6.22 -26.25
C ALA A 183 -6.64 5.84 -24.85
N ARG A 184 -6.17 4.70 -24.34
CA ARG A 184 -6.45 4.28 -22.95
C ARG A 184 -5.13 3.97 -22.25
N PRO A 185 -4.41 4.99 -21.77
CA PRO A 185 -3.16 4.78 -21.07
C PRO A 185 -3.34 4.02 -19.76
N LEU A 186 -4.46 4.21 -19.04
CA LEU A 186 -4.76 3.43 -17.84
C LEU A 186 -5.33 2.07 -18.22
N THR A 187 -4.63 1.00 -17.84
CA THR A 187 -5.04 -0.39 -18.11
C THR A 187 -5.81 -1.03 -16.95
N GLY A 188 -5.85 -0.36 -15.79
CA GLY A 188 -6.57 -0.81 -14.59
C GLY A 188 -6.44 0.20 -13.44
N SER A 189 -6.64 -0.29 -12.22
CA SER A 189 -6.36 0.45 -10.98
C SER A 189 -5.27 -0.20 -10.16
N VAL A 190 -4.64 0.56 -9.27
CA VAL A 190 -3.69 0.05 -8.29
C VAL A 190 -3.96 0.67 -6.93
N ALA A 191 -3.94 -0.16 -5.90
CA ALA A 191 -4.06 0.25 -4.50
C ALA A 191 -3.00 -0.50 -3.67
N ALA A 192 -2.70 0.03 -2.49
CA ALA A 192 -1.74 -0.58 -1.60
C ALA A 192 -2.16 -0.43 -0.14
N VAL A 193 -1.84 -1.43 0.68
CA VAL A 193 -2.14 -1.44 2.11
C VAL A 193 -1.01 -2.09 2.88
N SER A 194 -0.82 -1.69 4.14
CA SER A 194 0.07 -2.39 5.06
C SER A 194 -0.68 -3.49 5.79
N VAL A 195 0.01 -4.57 6.12
CA VAL A 195 -0.44 -5.65 7.00
C VAL A 195 0.72 -6.04 7.91
N GLY A 196 0.45 -6.67 9.04
CA GLY A 196 1.51 -7.01 9.97
C GLY A 196 1.02 -7.84 11.15
N VAL A 197 1.94 -8.23 12.02
CA VAL A 197 1.66 -9.00 13.22
C VAL A 197 1.91 -8.14 14.45
N VAL A 198 0.86 -7.96 15.26
CA VAL A 198 0.90 -7.16 16.48
C VAL A 198 0.40 -8.00 17.64
N LYS A 199 1.29 -8.29 18.61
CA LYS A 199 0.98 -9.16 19.77
C LYS A 199 0.48 -10.53 19.32
N GLY A 200 1.16 -11.14 18.35
CA GLY A 200 0.84 -12.43 17.75
C GLY A 200 -0.36 -12.43 16.80
N ARG A 201 -0.99 -11.27 16.52
CA ARG A 201 -2.21 -11.18 15.69
C ARG A 201 -1.93 -10.52 14.35
N ALA A 202 -2.33 -11.16 13.26
CA ALA A 202 -2.29 -10.57 11.93
C ALA A 202 -3.35 -9.45 11.82
N VAL A 203 -2.95 -8.25 11.44
CA VAL A 203 -3.79 -7.06 11.34
C VAL A 203 -3.57 -6.27 10.05
N LEU A 204 -4.63 -5.62 9.59
CA LEU A 204 -4.69 -4.77 8.40
C LEU A 204 -4.50 -3.29 8.75
N ASP A 205 -3.79 -2.58 7.88
CA ASP A 205 -3.62 -1.13 7.89
C ASP A 205 -3.11 -0.60 9.24
N LEU A 206 -1.83 -0.88 9.51
CA LEU A 206 -1.17 -0.52 10.76
C LEU A 206 -1.01 1.00 10.87
N ASP A 207 -1.35 1.52 12.04
CA ASP A 207 -0.95 2.87 12.42
C ASP A 207 0.43 2.89 13.10
N TYR A 208 0.91 4.07 13.50
CA TYR A 208 2.28 4.18 14.03
C TYR A 208 2.50 3.40 15.34
N PRO A 209 1.62 3.47 16.36
CA PRO A 209 1.72 2.61 17.55
C PRO A 209 1.83 1.11 17.23
N GLU A 210 1.06 0.63 16.26
CA GLU A 210 1.08 -0.76 15.84
C GLU A 210 2.36 -1.11 15.06
N ASP A 211 2.70 -0.32 14.04
CA ASP A 211 3.87 -0.50 13.16
C ASP A 211 5.19 -0.49 13.94
N SER A 212 5.34 0.44 14.90
CA SER A 212 6.55 0.55 15.71
C SER A 212 6.78 -0.61 16.69
N THR A 213 5.77 -1.46 16.90
CA THR A 213 5.84 -2.62 17.80
C THR A 213 5.50 -3.94 17.10
N ALA A 214 5.40 -3.92 15.77
CA ALA A 214 5.06 -5.09 14.99
C ALA A 214 6.18 -6.13 15.00
N GLU A 215 5.81 -7.41 15.10
CA GLU A 215 6.73 -8.55 14.96
C GLU A 215 7.07 -8.81 13.49
N THR A 216 6.16 -8.43 12.59
CA THR A 216 6.29 -8.53 11.14
C THR A 216 5.47 -7.40 10.53
N ASP A 217 6.02 -6.70 9.56
CA ASP A 217 5.33 -5.70 8.77
C ASP A 217 5.46 -6.02 7.28
N MET A 218 4.43 -5.67 6.52
CA MET A 218 4.39 -5.93 5.09
C MET A 218 3.60 -4.86 4.36
N ASN A 219 4.13 -4.43 3.23
CA ASN A 219 3.46 -3.53 2.31
C ASN A 219 3.10 -4.32 1.06
N VAL A 220 1.81 -4.32 0.71
CA VAL A 220 1.28 -5.08 -0.42
C VAL A 220 0.64 -4.13 -1.41
N VAL A 221 1.04 -4.25 -2.68
CA VAL A 221 0.49 -3.48 -3.80
C VAL A 221 -0.24 -4.42 -4.72
N MET A 222 -1.50 -4.10 -5.03
CA MET A 222 -2.34 -4.93 -5.89
C MET A 222 -3.05 -4.09 -6.94
N THR A 223 -3.22 -4.70 -8.11
CA THR A 223 -4.10 -4.19 -9.16
C THR A 223 -5.56 -4.44 -8.81
N GLY A 224 -6.47 -3.64 -9.38
CA GLY A 224 -7.92 -3.75 -9.12
C GLY A 224 -8.57 -5.06 -9.55
N ASP A 225 -7.89 -5.88 -10.37
CA ASP A 225 -8.34 -7.22 -10.73
C ASP A 225 -7.78 -8.32 -9.81
N GLY A 226 -7.14 -7.94 -8.70
CA GLY A 226 -6.68 -8.84 -7.66
C GLY A 226 -5.27 -9.41 -7.86
N ARG A 227 -4.53 -8.98 -8.89
CA ARG A 227 -3.14 -9.43 -9.08
C ARG A 227 -2.15 -8.59 -8.29
N PHE A 228 -1.14 -9.23 -7.72
CA PHE A 228 -0.05 -8.58 -6.99
C PHE A 228 0.91 -7.85 -7.94
N VAL A 229 1.27 -6.62 -7.58
CA VAL A 229 2.35 -5.85 -8.23
C VAL A 229 3.65 -5.99 -7.45
N GLU A 230 3.58 -5.83 -6.13
CA GLU A 230 4.74 -5.95 -5.25
C GLU A 230 4.31 -6.38 -3.84
N VAL A 231 5.12 -7.22 -3.20
CA VAL A 231 4.96 -7.65 -1.81
C VAL A 231 6.30 -7.43 -1.12
N GLN A 232 6.35 -6.50 -0.17
CA GLN A 232 7.55 -6.20 0.63
C GLN A 232 7.25 -6.55 2.08
N GLY A 233 7.73 -7.69 2.56
CA GLY A 233 7.54 -8.14 3.94
C GLY A 233 8.88 -8.29 4.68
N THR A 234 8.90 -7.84 5.93
CA THR A 234 10.07 -7.90 6.80
C THR A 234 9.66 -8.52 8.13
N ALA A 235 10.49 -9.44 8.63
CA ALA A 235 10.38 -9.92 10.00
C ALA A 235 11.24 -9.02 10.89
N GLU A 236 10.65 -8.39 11.91
CA GLU A 236 11.34 -7.53 12.87
C GLU A 236 11.84 -8.35 14.08
N GLY A 237 12.44 -9.51 13.80
CA GLY A 237 12.88 -10.49 14.79
C GLY A 237 12.75 -11.92 14.29
N GLU A 238 11.74 -12.64 14.76
CA GLU A 238 11.51 -14.04 14.37
C GLU A 238 10.97 -14.14 12.93
N PRO A 239 11.53 -15.03 12.08
CA PRO A 239 11.00 -15.27 10.74
C PRO A 239 9.56 -15.80 10.79
N PHE A 240 8.71 -15.32 9.88
CA PHE A 240 7.35 -15.84 9.70
C PHE A 240 7.32 -17.02 8.73
N ASP A 241 6.39 -17.96 8.95
CA ASP A 241 6.19 -19.11 8.10
C ASP A 241 5.25 -18.82 6.91
N ARG A 242 5.06 -19.84 6.06
CA ARG A 242 4.21 -19.73 4.87
C ARG A 242 2.72 -19.52 5.21
N GLU A 243 2.26 -20.06 6.33
CA GLU A 243 0.87 -19.95 6.74
C GLU A 243 0.56 -18.52 7.18
N LEU A 244 1.44 -17.93 8.01
CA LEU A 244 1.35 -16.55 8.43
C LEU A 244 1.46 -15.59 7.23
N LEU A 245 2.38 -15.82 6.30
CA LEU A 245 2.44 -15.06 5.04
C LEU A 245 1.11 -15.13 4.29
N GLY A 246 0.50 -16.31 4.19
CA GLY A 246 -0.82 -16.48 3.56
C GLY A 246 -1.89 -15.60 4.20
N ARG A 247 -2.02 -15.65 5.53
CA ARG A 247 -3.00 -14.83 6.28
C ARG A 247 -2.79 -13.33 6.08
N LEU A 248 -1.55 -12.87 6.07
CA LEU A 248 -1.24 -11.46 5.79
C LEU A 248 -1.65 -11.05 4.38
N LEU A 249 -1.43 -11.91 3.38
CA LEU A 249 -1.84 -11.65 2.00
C LEU A 249 -3.37 -11.67 1.82
N ASP A 250 -4.10 -12.49 2.58
CA ASP A 250 -5.56 -12.51 2.56
C ASP A 250 -6.15 -11.20 3.12
N LEU A 251 -5.58 -10.71 4.23
CA LEU A 251 -5.93 -9.39 4.79
C LEU A 251 -5.62 -8.27 3.79
N ALA A 252 -4.45 -8.31 3.17
CA ALA A 252 -4.04 -7.30 2.19
C ALA A 252 -4.95 -7.30 0.96
N THR A 253 -5.36 -8.48 0.49
CA THR A 253 -6.30 -8.64 -0.62
C THR A 253 -7.65 -7.98 -0.30
N THR A 254 -8.16 -8.21 0.91
CA THR A 254 -9.39 -7.59 1.39
C THR A 254 -9.27 -6.06 1.46
N GLY A 255 -8.16 -5.56 2.02
CA GLY A 255 -7.90 -4.12 2.12
C GLY A 255 -7.76 -3.44 0.75
N CYS A 256 -6.99 -4.02 -0.17
CA CYS A 256 -6.83 -3.48 -1.52
C CYS A 256 -8.14 -3.47 -2.32
N ALA A 257 -9.02 -4.46 -2.11
CA ALA A 257 -10.35 -4.47 -2.72
C ALA A 257 -11.23 -3.30 -2.21
N ASP A 258 -11.26 -3.05 -0.89
CA ASP A 258 -11.98 -1.90 -0.32
C ASP A 258 -11.42 -0.56 -0.84
N LEU A 259 -10.09 -0.42 -0.85
CA LEU A 259 -9.43 0.79 -1.37
C LEU A 259 -9.74 1.03 -2.85
N THR A 260 -9.78 -0.04 -3.66
CA THR A 260 -10.15 0.05 -5.08
C THR A 260 -11.58 0.60 -5.25
N VAL A 261 -12.53 0.14 -4.44
CA VAL A 261 -13.91 0.66 -4.47
C VAL A 261 -13.95 2.15 -4.11
N ARG A 262 -13.18 2.58 -3.10
CA ARG A 262 -13.09 4.00 -2.71
C ARG A 262 -12.49 4.88 -3.81
N GLN A 263 -11.45 4.40 -4.49
CA GLN A 263 -10.87 5.09 -5.66
C GLN A 263 -11.93 5.27 -6.76
N GLN A 264 -12.69 4.23 -7.07
CA GLN A 264 -13.76 4.28 -8.08
C GLN A 264 -14.85 5.29 -7.68
N GLN A 265 -15.26 5.31 -6.41
CA GLN A 265 -16.23 6.28 -5.90
C GLN A 265 -15.72 7.72 -6.04
N ALA A 266 -14.45 7.97 -5.68
CA ALA A 266 -13.84 9.29 -5.81
C ALA A 266 -13.78 9.76 -7.28
N LEU A 267 -13.45 8.87 -8.20
CA LEU A 267 -13.37 9.16 -9.64
C LEU A 267 -14.75 9.30 -10.30
N ALA A 268 -15.78 8.60 -9.82
CA ALA A 268 -17.13 8.68 -10.35
C ALA A 268 -17.89 9.96 -9.94
N GLY A 269 -17.49 10.57 -8.81
CA GLY A 269 -18.21 11.68 -8.17
C GLY A 269 -18.32 13.00 -8.96
N GLU A 270 -17.61 13.16 -10.08
CA GLU A 270 -17.62 14.41 -10.88
C GLU A 270 -18.40 14.32 -12.20
N GLY A 271 -19.33 13.36 -12.32
CA GLY A 271 -20.37 13.40 -13.35
C GLY A 271 -21.56 14.34 -13.05
N ALA A 272 -21.56 15.06 -11.92
CA ALA A 272 -22.74 15.77 -11.41
C ALA A 272 -22.49 17.23 -10.99
N GLY A 273 -21.53 17.92 -11.62
CA GLY A 273 -21.22 19.32 -11.33
C GLY A 273 -20.69 20.07 -12.54
N ALA A 274 -21.55 20.26 -13.55
CA ALA A 274 -21.42 21.28 -14.60
C ALA A 274 -22.62 22.23 -14.50
#